data_AF-W7BRV5-F1
#
_entry.id   AF-W7BRV5-F1
#
_cell.length_a   1.000
_cell.length_b   1.000
_cell.length_c   1.000
_cell.angle_alpha   90.00
_cell.angle_beta   90.00
_cell.angle_gamma   90.00
#
_symmetry.space_group_name_H-M   'P 1'
#
loop_
_entity.id
_entity.type
_entity.pdbx_description
1 polymer ?
#
loop_
_entity_poly.entity_id
_entity_poly.type
_entity_poly.pdbx_seq_one_letter_code
_entity_poly.pdbx_strand_id
1 'polypeptide(L)'
;MKIEYEGSVYTLDDFETYSVYIRDRLKYIMYQAYRNIRDSVVLNRCHGMKLAGVKVLVQTNKDKVMKYTTFSTHEIDTVISFIEKYYPNL
;
A
#
# COMPACT_ATOMS: atom_id res chain seq x y z
N MET A 1 1.33 11.04 1.87
CA MET A 1 0.57 10.62 0.66
C MET A 1 -0.82 11.23 0.73
N LYS A 2 -1.31 11.85 -0.36
CA LYS A 2 -2.67 12.42 -0.44
C LYS A 2 -3.57 11.44 -1.19
N ILE A 3 -4.77 11.20 -0.67
CA ILE A 3 -5.76 10.28 -1.22
C ILE A 3 -7.03 11.06 -1.47
N GLU A 4 -7.47 11.10 -2.73
CA GLU A 4 -8.73 11.72 -3.11
C GLU A 4 -9.87 10.69 -3.02
N TYR A 5 -10.92 11.02 -2.29
CA TYR A 5 -12.12 10.19 -2.13
C TYR A 5 -13.35 11.08 -1.96
N GLU A 6 -14.40 10.82 -2.75
CA GLU A 6 -15.67 11.58 -2.71
C GLU A 6 -15.49 13.12 -2.79
N GLY A 7 -14.52 13.57 -3.60
CA GLY A 7 -14.22 15.00 -3.79
C GLY A 7 -13.46 15.65 -2.62
N SER A 8 -13.09 14.88 -1.60
CA SER A 8 -12.25 15.32 -0.49
C SER A 8 -10.85 14.74 -0.60
N VAL A 9 -9.85 15.53 -0.19
CA VAL A 9 -8.45 15.10 -0.17
C VAL A 9 -8.05 14.80 1.27
N TYR A 10 -7.70 13.55 1.53
CA TYR A 10 -7.25 13.06 2.83
C TYR A 10 -5.73 12.89 2.83
N THR A 11 -5.10 13.08 3.98
CA THR A 11 -3.69 12.74 4.21
C THR A 11 -3.58 11.59 5.20
N LEU A 12 -2.57 10.73 5.01
CA LEU A 12 -2.29 9.64 5.95
C LEU A 12 -1.69 10.15 7.27
N ASP A 13 -1.17 11.38 7.30
CA ASP A 13 -0.58 11.96 8.51
C ASP A 13 -1.66 12.23 9.59
N ASP A 14 -2.86 12.61 9.16
CA ASP A 14 -4.00 12.90 10.03
C ASP A 14 -4.93 11.69 10.22
N PHE A 15 -4.49 10.50 9.82
CA PHE A 15 -5.34 9.31 9.72
C PHE A 15 -6.15 9.03 10.99
N GLU A 16 -5.54 9.16 12.17
CA GLU A 16 -6.20 8.86 13.45
C GLU A 16 -7.25 9.91 13.86
N THR A 17 -7.24 11.09 13.23
CA THR A 17 -8.18 12.19 13.51
C THR A 17 -9.50 12.04 12.75
N TYR A 18 -9.53 11.18 11.73
CA TYR A 18 -10.71 10.99 10.89
C TYR A 18 -11.76 10.09 11.53
N SER A 19 -13.00 10.22 11.05
CA SER A 19 -14.09 9.35 11.47
C SER A 19 -13.76 7.87 11.20
N VAL A 20 -14.36 6.96 11.96
CA VAL A 20 -14.17 5.50 11.78
C VAL A 20 -14.45 5.10 10.32
N TYR A 21 -15.55 5.61 9.75
CA TYR A 21 -15.92 5.35 8.36
C TYR A 21 -14.80 5.74 7.38
N ILE A 22 -14.26 6.95 7.50
CA ILE A 22 -13.18 7.42 6.62
C ILE A 22 -11.90 6.60 6.84
N ARG A 23 -11.56 6.27 8.09
CA ARG A 23 -10.41 5.42 8.40
C ARG A 23 -10.51 4.04 7.73
N ASP A 24 -11.67 3.41 7.78
CA ASP A 24 -11.89 2.10 7.15
C ASP A 24 -11.84 2.18 5.61
N ARG A 25 -12.35 3.28 5.03
CA ARG A 25 -12.22 3.53 3.60
C ARG A 25 -10.77 3.74 3.17
N LEU A 26 -10.02 4.57 3.88
CA LEU A 26 -8.60 4.80 3.59
C LEU A 26 -7.79 3.51 3.76
N LYS A 27 -8.07 2.71 4.81
CA LYS A 27 -7.49 1.38 4.99
C LYS A 27 -7.75 0.46 3.79
N TYR A 28 -8.96 0.47 3.25
CA TYR A 28 -9.31 -0.31 2.07
C TYR A 28 -8.55 0.16 0.82
N ILE A 29 -8.49 1.47 0.59
CA ILE A 29 -7.75 2.07 -0.54
C ILE A 29 -6.26 1.69 -0.46
N MET A 30 -5.65 1.83 0.72
CA MET A 30 -4.26 1.46 0.95
C MET A 30 -4.02 -0.03 0.74
N TYR A 31 -4.98 -0.88 1.13
CA TYR A 31 -4.90 -2.32 0.89
C TYR A 31 -4.95 -2.66 -0.60
N GLN A 32 -5.80 -1.99 -1.39
CA GLN A 32 -5.83 -2.17 -2.84
C GLN A 32 -4.54 -1.67 -3.50
N ALA A 33 -3.98 -0.53 -3.06
CA ALA A 33 -2.68 -0.05 -3.51
C ALA A 33 -1.57 -1.07 -3.24
N TYR A 34 -1.56 -1.66 -2.05
CA TYR A 34 -0.63 -2.73 -1.70
C TYR A 34 -0.81 -3.97 -2.57
N ARG A 35 -2.04 -4.39 -2.84
CA ARG A 35 -2.31 -5.50 -3.77
C ARG A 35 -1.77 -5.21 -5.16
N ASN A 36 -1.99 -4.00 -5.69
CA ASN A 36 -1.45 -3.61 -7.00
C ASN A 36 0.08 -3.64 -7.01
N ILE A 37 0.74 -3.16 -5.95
CA ILE A 37 2.20 -3.24 -5.79
C ILE A 37 2.64 -4.70 -5.72
N ARG A 38 2.01 -5.54 -4.89
CA ARG A 38 2.33 -6.96 -4.78
C ARG A 38 2.14 -7.67 -6.12
N ASP A 39 1.05 -7.35 -6.82
CA ASP A 39 0.66 -7.98 -8.07
C ASP A 39 1.60 -7.52 -9.22
N SER A 40 2.17 -6.32 -9.14
CA SER A 40 3.20 -5.84 -10.08
C SER A 40 4.53 -6.61 -10.00
N VAL A 41 4.77 -7.32 -8.90
CA VAL A 41 5.93 -8.21 -8.71
C VAL A 41 5.66 -9.62 -9.29
N VAL A 42 4.44 -9.93 -9.79
CA VAL A 42 3.95 -11.30 -10.05
C VAL A 42 4.76 -12.12 -11.06
N LEU A 43 5.28 -13.21 -10.50
CA LEU A 43 5.59 -14.52 -11.10
C LEU A 43 5.29 -15.63 -10.06
N ASN A 44 4.10 -15.64 -9.43
CA ASN A 44 3.76 -16.55 -8.31
C ASN A 44 4.65 -16.44 -7.04
N ARG A 45 5.54 -15.45 -6.95
CA ARG A 45 6.55 -15.36 -5.87
C ARG A 45 6.03 -14.86 -4.53
N CYS A 46 4.93 -14.09 -4.50
CA CYS A 46 4.38 -13.50 -3.28
C CYS A 46 3.26 -14.33 -2.64
N HIS A 47 2.87 -15.47 -3.24
CA HIS A 47 1.75 -16.28 -2.74
C HIS A 47 2.14 -16.96 -1.40
N GLY A 48 1.29 -16.83 -0.38
CA GLY A 48 1.54 -17.38 0.96
C GLY A 48 2.71 -16.73 1.71
N MET A 49 3.33 -15.69 1.16
CA MET A 49 4.37 -14.95 1.86
C MET A 49 3.77 -13.99 2.88
N LYS A 50 4.36 -13.96 4.06
CA LYS A 50 4.11 -12.90 5.06
C LYS A 50 4.52 -11.55 4.51
N LEU A 51 3.92 -10.48 5.05
CA LEU A 51 4.19 -9.09 4.68
C LEU A 51 5.69 -8.74 4.55
N ALA A 52 6.52 -9.20 5.48
CA ALA A 52 7.97 -8.97 5.45
C ALA A 52 8.65 -9.56 4.20
N GLY A 53 8.21 -10.74 3.75
CA GLY A 53 8.72 -11.38 2.53
C GLY A 53 8.30 -10.62 1.26
N VAL A 54 7.05 -10.12 1.24
CA VAL A 54 6.56 -9.28 0.14
C VAL A 54 7.34 -7.97 0.07
N LYS A 55 7.63 -7.33 1.20
CA LYS A 55 8.44 -6.10 1.27
C LYS A 55 9.82 -6.29 0.65
N VAL A 56 10.52 -7.37 0.99
CA VAL A 56 11.82 -7.69 0.40
C VAL A 56 11.71 -7.83 -1.11
N LEU A 57 10.72 -8.60 -1.61
CA LEU A 57 10.53 -8.79 -3.04
C LEU A 57 10.20 -7.50 -3.80
N VAL A 58 9.35 -6.64 -3.22
CA VAL A 58 9.01 -5.33 -3.78
C VAL A 58 10.27 -4.46 -3.89
N GLN A 59 11.11 -4.42 -2.86
CA GLN A 59 12.35 -3.64 -2.91
C GLN A 59 13.38 -4.24 -3.89
N THR A 60 13.50 -5.57 -3.94
CA THR A 60 14.40 -6.25 -4.91
C THR A 60 13.94 -6.08 -6.35
N ASN A 61 12.63 -5.94 -6.59
CA ASN A 61 12.05 -5.79 -7.94
C ASN A 61 11.46 -4.39 -8.15
N LYS A 62 12.03 -3.36 -7.53
CA LYS A 62 11.48 -2.00 -7.52
C LYS A 62 11.23 -1.45 -8.93
N ASP A 63 12.14 -1.72 -9.86
CA ASP A 63 12.01 -1.30 -11.27
C ASP A 63 10.77 -1.89 -11.95
N LYS A 64 10.42 -3.14 -11.62
CA LYS A 64 9.19 -3.77 -12.15
C LYS A 64 7.95 -3.14 -11.53
N VAL A 65 7.97 -2.90 -10.23
CA VAL A 65 6.86 -2.25 -9.52
C VAL A 65 6.61 -0.87 -10.10
N MET A 66 7.65 -0.07 -10.30
CA MET A 66 7.54 1.25 -10.92
C MET A 66 7.12 1.19 -12.39
N LYS A 67 7.46 0.12 -13.13
CA LYS A 67 7.02 -0.06 -14.51
C LYS A 67 5.51 -0.34 -14.63
N TYR A 68 4.93 -1.04 -13.65
CA TYR A 68 3.54 -1.51 -13.71
C TYR A 68 2.60 -0.79 -12.74
N THR A 69 3.10 0.15 -11.94
CA THR A 69 2.29 1.01 -11.08
C THR A 69 2.58 2.48 -11.39
N THR A 70 1.61 3.36 -11.13
CA THR A 70 1.79 4.82 -11.25
C THR A 70 2.41 5.44 -9.99
N PHE A 71 2.77 4.62 -9.00
CA PHE A 71 3.30 5.09 -7.73
C PHE A 71 4.76 5.49 -7.86
N SER A 72 5.11 6.60 -7.24
CA SER A 72 6.49 6.95 -6.94
C SER A 72 7.09 5.98 -5.92
N THR A 73 8.42 5.97 -5.84
CA THR A 73 9.16 5.22 -4.81
C THR A 73 8.66 5.55 -3.40
N HIS A 74 8.45 6.84 -3.12
CA HIS A 74 7.98 7.28 -1.81
C HIS A 74 6.57 6.78 -1.49
N GLU A 75 5.67 6.75 -2.48
CA GLU A 75 4.33 6.21 -2.30
C GLU A 75 4.34 4.70 -2.07
N ILE A 76 5.19 3.94 -2.77
CA ILE A 76 5.37 2.50 -2.53
C ILE A 76 5.81 2.25 -1.08
N ASP A 77 6.82 2.98 -0.60
CA ASP A 77 7.34 2.86 0.76
C ASP A 77 6.28 3.27 1.80
N THR A 78 5.50 4.30 1.50
CA THR A 78 4.37 4.76 2.33
C THR A 78 3.28 3.67 2.42
N VAL A 79 2.91 3.07 1.29
CA VAL A 79 1.91 2.01 1.24
C VAL A 79 2.36 0.79 2.05
N ILE A 80 3.60 0.34 1.87
CA ILE A 80 4.12 -0.80 2.64
C ILE A 80 4.09 -0.51 4.15
N SER A 81 4.60 0.67 4.56
CA SER A 81 4.65 1.05 5.97
C SER A 81 3.26 1.17 6.59
N PHE A 82 2.29 1.67 5.82
CA PHE A 82 0.89 1.75 6.24
C PHE A 82 0.29 0.36 6.45
N ILE A 83 0.54 -0.59 5.54
CA ILE A 83 0.05 -1.97 5.69
C ILE A 83 0.73 -2.67 6.87
N GLU A 84 2.03 -2.47 7.09
CA GLU A 84 2.74 -2.99 8.27
C GLU A 84 2.09 -2.54 9.59
N LYS A 85 1.66 -1.28 9.66
CA LYS A 85 1.04 -0.72 10.85
C LYS A 85 -0.38 -1.23 11.09
N TYR A 86 -1.24 -1.22 10.06
CA TYR A 86 -2.68 -1.46 10.24
C TYR A 86 -3.15 -2.86 9.87
N TYR A 87 -2.28 -3.66 9.23
CA TYR A 87 -2.53 -5.05 8.87
C TYR A 87 -1.32 -5.95 9.23
N PRO A 88 -0.95 -6.04 10.52
CA PRO A 88 0.27 -6.76 10.93
C PRO A 88 0.23 -8.27 10.71
N ASN A 89 -0.96 -8.85 10.49
CA ASN A 89 -1.17 -10.29 10.34
C ASN A 89 -1.28 -10.75 8.87
N LEU A 90 -0.95 -9.87 7.91
CA LEU A 90 -1.05 -10.14 6.48
C LEU A 90 0.14 -10.92 5.91
#